data_AF-A0A929H2G6-F1
#
_entry.id   AF-A0A929H2G6-F1
#
_cell.length_a   1.000
_cell.length_b   1.000
_cell.length_c   1.000
_cell.angle_alpha   90.00
_cell.angle_beta   90.00
_cell.angle_gamma   90.00
#
_symmetry.space_group_name_H-M   'P 1'
#
loop_
_entity.id
_entity.type
_entity.pdbx_description
1 polymer ?
#
loop_
_entity_poly.entity_id
_entity_poly.type
_entity_poly.pdbx_seq_one_letter_code
_entity_poly.pdbx_strand_id
1 'polypeptide(L)'
;MKNILKRISILIALPILLVTCNQKADNKLPSNVMEVLEMAGTNRSELDEVINYYNDAGDTLKQQAAYFLIGNMADKEYITYAVADSSEKEIGFKVLDYPDYKTLSEAWDSITKVRGKLHQKRTGVFHDYEKITAEYLIRNINMAFDAWNKPWAKHLNFNQFCEYILPYRSTNEPLEDWRTLLTEKYAWVNDSMADPNDPVEACRWVNNDIKSWFRFDPRYYEHNTDQGLEEMMKVKMGRCEDMTNLAIYSMRAMGIPVTSDFTPYWAKTGNNHAWNTILNNEGKVVIFMGGESNPGDYRLNQVKAKVYRKTFAKQDENLAALLEEGEKAPKYINRSSIVDVTSEYIPVADVELTLEKKVPDGEKFAYICVFNTGEWKAIHWSSIDDEGKVIFTGMGLDIAYLPAFYIDGNIVPAGKPFILDNNGDAVYAKPDTENPCTLELISTTKRITKNTTDNIEKVFLKEGETYELFFWDDGWISFGKKKTGGKPLEFKNVPSGALYWLINTKPAKDRPERIFVFTNKGEQV
;
A
#
# COMPACT_ATOMS: atom_id res chain seq x y z
N MET A 1 -7.72 -72.55 -15.52
CA MET A 1 -8.15 -71.47 -16.43
C MET A 1 -8.19 -70.18 -15.61
N LYS A 2 -7.05 -69.47 -15.52
CA LYS A 2 -6.70 -68.23 -16.24
C LYS A 2 -7.42 -66.96 -15.72
N ASN A 3 -6.59 -66.03 -15.22
CA ASN A 3 -6.70 -64.55 -15.12
C ASN A 3 -6.54 -64.08 -13.66
N ILE A 4 -5.33 -63.91 -13.11
CA ILE A 4 -4.38 -62.78 -13.28
C ILE A 4 -5.09 -61.41 -13.31
N LEU A 5 -5.26 -60.80 -12.14
CA LEU A 5 -5.45 -59.35 -12.00
C LEU A 5 -4.09 -58.65 -12.17
N LYS A 6 -3.95 -57.86 -13.22
CA LYS A 6 -2.84 -56.93 -13.42
C LYS A 6 -2.99 -55.73 -12.46
N ARG A 7 -1.99 -55.52 -11.61
CA ARG A 7 -1.70 -54.21 -11.02
C ARG A 7 -1.19 -53.30 -12.14
N ILE A 8 -1.84 -52.17 -12.37
CA ILE A 8 -1.33 -51.10 -13.23
C ILE A 8 -0.70 -50.06 -12.29
N SER A 9 0.62 -50.10 -12.17
CA SER A 9 1.41 -49.00 -11.63
C SER A 9 1.60 -47.98 -12.77
N ILE A 10 0.94 -46.83 -12.68
CA ILE A 10 1.19 -45.70 -13.58
C ILE A 10 2.44 -44.98 -13.04
N LEU A 11 3.61 -45.29 -13.62
CA LEU A 11 4.77 -44.41 -13.52
C LEU A 11 4.48 -43.20 -14.42
N ILE A 12 4.24 -42.04 -13.82
CA ILE A 12 4.29 -40.76 -14.53
C ILE A 12 5.77 -40.41 -14.66
N ALA A 13 6.34 -40.71 -15.82
CA ALA A 13 7.65 -40.21 -16.20
C ALA A 13 7.53 -38.69 -16.46
N LEU A 14 8.09 -37.88 -15.56
CA LEU A 14 8.31 -36.46 -15.80
C LEU A 14 9.28 -36.31 -16.98
N PRO A 15 8.97 -35.53 -18.04
CA PRO A 15 9.95 -35.23 -19.06
C PRO A 15 10.97 -34.24 -18.46
N ILE A 16 12.17 -34.73 -18.20
CA ILE A 16 13.35 -33.90 -17.96
C ILE A 16 13.69 -33.25 -19.30
N LEU A 17 13.30 -31.98 -19.46
CA LEU A 17 13.75 -31.11 -20.55
C LEU A 17 15.22 -30.74 -20.30
N LEU A 18 16.13 -31.62 -20.72
CA LEU A 18 17.52 -31.25 -20.97
C LEU A 18 17.56 -30.40 -22.24
N VAL A 19 17.54 -29.08 -22.06
CA VAL A 19 17.85 -28.14 -23.15
C VAL A 19 19.36 -27.99 -23.22
N THR A 20 19.98 -28.74 -24.11
CA THR A 20 21.32 -28.42 -24.63
C THR A 20 21.27 -28.43 -26.15
N CYS A 21 21.18 -27.24 -26.77
CA CYS A 21 21.97 -26.95 -27.96
C CYS A 21 21.98 -25.46 -28.28
N ASN A 22 23.20 -24.98 -28.54
CA ASN A 22 23.52 -23.69 -29.13
C ASN A 22 22.58 -23.32 -30.29
N GLN A 23 21.76 -22.30 -30.08
CA GLN A 23 21.36 -21.38 -31.14
C GLN A 23 22.06 -20.06 -30.84
N LYS A 24 22.75 -19.49 -31.82
CA LYS A 24 23.04 -18.05 -31.79
C LYS A 24 21.67 -17.37 -31.73
N ALA A 25 21.24 -16.98 -30.54
CA ALA A 25 20.03 -16.23 -30.34
C ALA A 25 20.20 -14.92 -31.12
N ASP A 26 19.28 -14.62 -32.01
CA ASP A 26 19.15 -13.26 -32.51
C ASP A 26 19.07 -12.34 -31.29
N ASN A 27 20.02 -11.42 -31.14
CA ASN A 27 20.13 -10.43 -30.06
C ASN A 27 18.96 -9.42 -30.13
N LYS A 28 17.73 -9.90 -30.01
CA LYS A 28 16.55 -9.04 -29.96
C LYS A 28 16.30 -8.70 -28.50
N LEU A 29 16.33 -7.39 -28.21
CA LEU A 29 16.01 -6.87 -26.89
C LEU A 29 14.60 -7.32 -26.46
N PRO A 30 14.38 -7.56 -25.15
CA PRO A 30 13.05 -7.84 -24.62
C PRO A 30 12.04 -6.75 -25.01
N SER A 31 10.77 -7.12 -25.23
CA SER A 31 9.74 -6.19 -25.72
C SER A 31 9.48 -5.03 -24.76
N ASN A 32 9.44 -5.30 -23.46
CA ASN A 32 9.28 -4.28 -22.43
C ASN A 32 10.49 -3.33 -22.33
N VAL A 33 11.71 -3.81 -22.62
CA VAL A 33 12.90 -2.95 -22.75
C VAL A 33 12.75 -2.03 -23.95
N MET A 34 12.32 -2.57 -25.10
CA MET A 34 12.10 -1.77 -26.32
C MET A 34 11.04 -0.68 -26.11
N GLU A 35 9.93 -1.00 -25.44
CA GLU A 35 8.88 -0.03 -25.09
C GLU A 35 9.45 1.15 -24.29
N VAL A 36 10.25 0.86 -23.25
CA VAL A 36 10.87 1.92 -22.44
C VAL A 36 11.89 2.74 -23.24
N LEU A 37 12.66 2.11 -24.14
CA LEU A 37 13.58 2.82 -25.02
C LEU A 37 12.85 3.78 -25.98
N GLU A 38 11.63 3.45 -26.40
CA GLU A 38 10.78 4.34 -27.19
C GLU A 38 10.24 5.49 -26.34
N MET A 39 9.83 5.22 -25.09
CA MET A 39 9.37 6.25 -24.14
C MET A 39 10.50 7.22 -23.73
N ALA A 40 11.75 6.76 -23.66
CA ALA A 40 12.93 7.54 -23.26
C ALA A 40 13.21 8.78 -24.10
N GLY A 41 12.70 8.86 -25.34
CA GLY A 41 12.88 10.01 -26.21
C GLY A 41 14.35 10.38 -26.37
N THR A 42 14.73 11.61 -25.97
CA THR A 42 16.12 12.07 -26.04
C THR A 42 17.05 11.36 -25.05
N ASN A 43 16.52 10.79 -23.97
CA ASN A 43 17.29 10.07 -22.95
C ASN A 43 17.59 8.61 -23.35
N ARG A 44 17.07 8.15 -24.49
CA ARG A 44 17.29 6.78 -25.00
C ARG A 44 18.77 6.40 -25.06
N SER A 45 19.64 7.34 -25.43
CA SER A 45 21.08 7.08 -25.54
C SER A 45 21.71 6.62 -24.23
N GLU A 46 21.25 7.14 -23.08
CA GLU A 46 21.71 6.72 -21.76
C GLU A 46 21.34 5.25 -21.50
N LEU A 47 20.11 4.84 -21.84
CA LEU A 47 19.65 3.47 -21.65
C LEU A 47 20.33 2.49 -22.62
N ASP A 48 20.53 2.88 -23.88
CA ASP A 48 21.30 2.12 -24.86
C ASP A 48 22.76 1.95 -24.40
N GLU A 49 23.36 2.96 -23.75
CA GLU A 49 24.70 2.86 -23.18
C GLU A 49 24.79 1.82 -22.06
N VAL A 50 23.81 1.75 -21.14
CA VAL A 50 23.76 0.69 -20.11
C VAL A 50 23.72 -0.70 -20.76
N ILE A 51 22.88 -0.87 -21.78
CA ILE A 51 22.74 -2.14 -22.49
C ILE A 51 24.05 -2.53 -23.17
N ASN A 52 24.67 -1.60 -23.91
CA ASN A 52 25.92 -1.84 -24.62
C ASN A 52 27.08 -2.12 -23.66
N TYR A 53 27.15 -1.42 -22.53
CA TYR A 53 28.17 -1.62 -21.51
C TYR A 53 28.24 -3.09 -21.04
N TYR A 54 27.10 -3.70 -20.73
CA TYR A 54 27.07 -5.10 -20.29
C TYR A 54 27.16 -6.10 -21.45
N ASN A 55 26.66 -5.75 -22.65
CA ASN A 55 26.86 -6.56 -23.86
C ASN A 55 28.35 -6.71 -24.19
N ASP A 56 29.07 -5.59 -24.22
CA ASP A 56 30.49 -5.53 -24.59
C ASP A 56 31.38 -6.22 -23.56
N ALA A 57 30.99 -6.14 -22.27
CA ALA A 57 31.66 -6.88 -21.20
C ALA A 57 31.42 -8.40 -21.23
N GLY A 58 30.40 -8.87 -21.96
CA GLY A 58 29.98 -10.27 -21.98
C GLY A 58 29.40 -10.78 -20.66
N ASP A 59 28.99 -9.88 -19.75
CA ASP A 59 28.40 -10.25 -18.45
C ASP A 59 26.89 -10.49 -18.60
N THR A 60 26.55 -11.73 -18.95
CA THR A 60 25.16 -12.13 -19.20
C THR A 60 24.22 -11.91 -18.01
N LEU A 61 24.71 -11.98 -16.78
CA LEU A 61 23.87 -11.86 -15.58
C LEU A 61 23.58 -10.39 -15.27
N LYS A 62 24.58 -9.51 -15.39
CA LYS A 62 24.37 -8.05 -15.28
C LYS A 62 23.57 -7.50 -16.45
N GLN A 63 23.74 -8.05 -17.65
CA GLN A 63 22.90 -7.73 -18.81
C GLN A 63 21.43 -8.04 -18.52
N GLN A 64 21.12 -9.22 -17.97
CA GLN A 64 19.75 -9.57 -17.56
C GLN A 64 19.22 -8.62 -16.47
N ALA A 65 20.06 -8.20 -15.52
CA ALA A 65 19.67 -7.24 -14.49
C ALA A 65 19.39 -5.85 -15.08
N ALA A 66 20.17 -5.41 -16.07
CA ALA A 66 19.91 -4.18 -16.81
C ALA A 66 18.56 -4.25 -17.55
N TYR A 67 18.29 -5.36 -18.25
CA TYR A 67 17.00 -5.58 -18.90
C TYR A 67 15.84 -5.62 -17.90
N PHE A 68 16.03 -6.21 -16.72
CA PHE A 68 15.03 -6.20 -15.67
C PHE A 68 14.72 -4.77 -15.20
N LEU A 69 15.74 -3.94 -14.94
CA LEU A 69 15.51 -2.56 -14.50
C LEU A 69 14.86 -1.72 -15.60
N ILE A 70 15.44 -1.73 -16.81
CA ILE A 70 14.94 -0.93 -17.96
C ILE A 70 13.54 -1.39 -18.36
N GLY A 71 13.29 -2.69 -18.45
CA GLY A 71 11.98 -3.21 -18.85
C GLY A 71 10.85 -2.97 -17.84
N ASN A 72 11.16 -2.52 -16.61
CA ASN A 72 10.19 -2.29 -15.55
C ASN A 72 10.15 -0.84 -15.02
N MET A 73 10.82 0.11 -15.68
CA MET A 73 10.88 1.51 -15.21
C MET A 73 9.80 2.44 -15.77
N ALA A 74 8.90 1.96 -16.65
CA ALA A 74 7.94 2.80 -17.35
C ALA A 74 7.03 3.64 -16.42
N ASP A 75 6.68 3.11 -15.25
CA ASP A 75 5.83 3.78 -14.24
C ASP A 75 6.63 4.25 -13.01
N LYS A 76 7.96 4.28 -13.11
CA LYS A 76 8.86 4.72 -12.04
C LYS A 76 9.16 6.21 -12.22
N GLU A 77 8.82 6.99 -11.20
CA GLU A 77 8.80 8.44 -11.29
C GLU A 77 9.01 9.11 -9.94
N TYR A 78 9.61 10.29 -9.95
CA TYR A 78 9.59 11.24 -8.84
C TYR A 78 8.41 12.20 -9.00
N ILE A 79 7.64 12.43 -7.93
CA ILE A 79 6.48 13.32 -7.95
C ILE A 79 6.65 14.39 -6.87
N THR A 80 6.42 15.64 -7.26
CA THR A 80 6.32 16.77 -6.34
C THR A 80 4.88 17.24 -6.21
N TYR A 81 4.55 17.68 -5.00
CA TYR A 81 3.24 18.20 -4.62
C TYR A 81 3.34 19.60 -4.02
N ALA A 82 2.22 20.29 -3.99
CA ALA A 82 2.00 21.46 -3.15
C ALA A 82 0.58 21.38 -2.58
N VAL A 83 0.39 21.96 -1.40
CA VAL A 83 -0.95 22.14 -0.83
C VAL A 83 -1.69 23.20 -1.64
N ALA A 84 -2.88 22.87 -2.14
CA ALA A 84 -3.76 23.79 -2.84
C ALA A 84 -5.15 23.84 -2.19
N ASP A 85 -5.86 24.95 -2.37
CA ASP A 85 -7.28 25.05 -2.02
C ASP A 85 -8.19 24.52 -3.14
N SER A 86 -9.50 24.54 -2.91
CA SER A 86 -10.50 24.08 -3.88
C SER A 86 -10.56 24.90 -5.17
N SER A 87 -9.83 26.03 -5.26
CA SER A 87 -9.67 26.82 -6.48
C SER A 87 -8.35 26.52 -7.21
N GLU A 88 -7.68 25.42 -6.86
CA GLU A 88 -6.38 24.98 -7.40
C GLU A 88 -5.23 25.96 -7.13
N LYS A 89 -5.43 26.91 -6.20
CA LYS A 89 -4.42 27.89 -5.83
C LYS A 89 -3.53 27.34 -4.73
N GLU A 90 -2.24 27.27 -5.03
CA GLU A 90 -1.21 26.82 -4.09
C GLU A 90 -1.14 27.70 -2.83
N ILE A 91 -0.78 27.04 -1.74
CA ILE A 91 -0.61 27.58 -0.41
C ILE A 91 0.79 27.21 0.04
N GLY A 92 1.57 28.20 0.49
CA GLY A 92 2.87 27.99 1.11
C GLY A 92 2.73 27.33 2.48
N PHE A 93 2.30 26.07 2.52
CA PHE A 93 2.11 25.28 3.73
C PHE A 93 3.29 24.32 3.88
N LYS A 94 4.26 24.68 4.74
CA LYS A 94 5.42 23.84 5.02
C LYS A 94 5.23 23.11 6.33
N VAL A 95 5.29 21.78 6.29
CA VAL A 95 5.00 20.94 7.45
C VAL A 95 5.93 21.19 8.64
N LEU A 96 7.18 21.60 8.37
CA LEU A 96 8.18 21.90 9.41
C LEU A 96 8.05 23.30 10.03
N ASP A 97 7.15 24.15 9.53
CA ASP A 97 6.86 25.46 10.16
C ASP A 97 6.01 25.28 11.45
N TYR A 98 5.47 24.08 11.68
CA TYR A 98 4.63 23.74 12.83
C TYR A 98 5.40 22.87 13.83
N PRO A 99 5.38 23.14 15.15
CA PRO A 99 6.16 22.38 16.12
C PRO A 99 5.70 20.93 16.30
N ASP A 100 4.42 20.63 16.05
CA ASP A 100 3.84 19.29 16.21
C ASP A 100 2.66 19.07 15.25
N TYR A 101 2.15 17.84 15.16
CA TYR A 101 1.00 17.51 14.32
C TYR A 101 -0.28 18.22 14.75
N LYS A 102 -0.44 18.49 16.05
CA LYS A 102 -1.64 19.13 16.58
C LYS A 102 -1.77 20.56 16.03
N THR A 103 -0.70 21.34 16.13
CA THR A 103 -0.61 22.72 15.62
C THR A 103 -0.71 22.76 14.10
N LEU A 104 -0.11 21.79 13.40
CA LEU A 104 -0.30 21.61 11.94
C LEU A 104 -1.78 21.37 11.58
N SER A 105 -2.46 20.47 12.30
CA SER A 105 -3.88 20.16 12.07
C SER A 105 -4.77 21.37 12.38
N GLU A 106 -4.52 22.10 13.45
CA GLU A 106 -5.26 23.33 13.80
C GLU A 106 -5.09 24.41 12.72
N ALA A 107 -3.87 24.57 12.18
CA ALA A 107 -3.61 25.47 11.07
C ALA A 107 -4.33 25.03 9.78
N TRP A 108 -4.29 23.73 9.48
CA TRP A 108 -5.01 23.14 8.35
C TRP A 108 -6.51 23.41 8.42
N ASP A 109 -7.12 23.16 9.58
CA ASP A 109 -8.55 23.40 9.82
C ASP A 109 -8.90 24.89 9.69
N SER A 110 -8.04 25.76 10.22
CA SER A 110 -8.20 27.22 10.13
C SER A 110 -8.18 27.71 8.68
N ILE A 111 -7.20 27.25 7.88
CA ILE A 111 -7.10 27.61 6.46
C ILE A 111 -8.28 27.02 5.68
N THR A 112 -8.66 25.77 5.96
CA THR A 112 -9.79 25.10 5.30
C THR A 112 -11.09 25.87 5.50
N LYS A 113 -11.31 26.43 6.70
CA LYS A 113 -12.50 27.24 7.01
C LYS A 113 -12.59 28.52 6.16
N VAL A 114 -11.45 29.08 5.77
CA VAL A 114 -11.38 30.35 5.01
C VAL A 114 -11.33 30.11 3.51
N ARG A 115 -10.60 29.08 3.06
CA ARG A 115 -10.27 28.85 1.64
C ARG A 115 -10.99 27.65 1.02
N GLY A 116 -11.74 26.88 1.80
CA GLY A 116 -12.33 25.62 1.34
C GLY A 116 -11.38 24.44 1.49
N LYS A 117 -11.79 23.28 0.97
CA LYS A 117 -11.06 22.01 1.13
C LYS A 117 -9.63 22.12 0.59
N LEU A 118 -8.67 21.81 1.44
CA LEU A 118 -7.27 21.69 1.06
C LEU A 118 -6.97 20.29 0.53
N HIS A 119 -6.06 20.19 -0.43
CA HIS A 119 -5.61 18.93 -0.99
C HIS A 119 -4.18 19.03 -1.54
N GLN A 120 -3.56 17.86 -1.74
CA GLN A 120 -2.24 17.76 -2.37
C GLN A 120 -2.40 17.82 -3.90
N LYS A 121 -1.87 18.87 -4.52
CA LYS A 121 -1.86 19.08 -5.96
C LYS A 121 -0.51 18.68 -6.52
N ARG A 122 -0.48 17.86 -7.56
CA ARG A 122 0.76 17.51 -8.28
C ARG A 122 1.33 18.76 -8.96
N THR A 123 2.60 19.06 -8.72
CA THR A 123 3.31 20.20 -9.29
C THR A 123 4.40 19.77 -10.28
N GLY A 124 4.84 18.52 -10.21
CA GLY A 124 5.86 17.97 -11.11
C GLY A 124 5.83 16.44 -11.14
N VAL A 125 6.10 15.88 -12.32
CA VAL A 125 6.26 14.44 -12.57
C VAL A 125 7.55 14.28 -13.37
N PHE A 126 8.46 13.45 -12.87
CA PHE A 126 9.76 13.22 -13.47
C PHE A 126 9.93 11.72 -13.67
N HIS A 127 9.69 11.25 -14.89
CA HIS A 127 9.80 9.83 -15.23
C HIS A 127 11.27 9.40 -15.28
N ASP A 128 11.57 8.25 -14.67
CA ASP A 128 12.95 7.77 -14.57
C ASP A 128 13.54 7.54 -15.97
N TYR A 129 12.78 6.99 -16.92
CA TYR A 129 13.25 6.74 -18.29
C TYR A 129 13.68 8.01 -19.05
N GLU A 130 13.21 9.20 -18.64
CA GLU A 130 13.61 10.49 -19.23
C GLU A 130 14.78 11.16 -18.51
N LYS A 131 15.14 10.71 -17.30
CA LYS A 131 16.04 11.43 -16.38
C LYS A 131 17.24 10.62 -15.91
N ILE A 132 17.13 9.29 -15.88
CA ILE A 132 18.18 8.42 -15.35
C ILE A 132 19.35 8.35 -16.33
N THR A 133 20.57 8.39 -15.79
CA THR A 133 21.80 8.33 -16.59
C THR A 133 22.35 6.91 -16.64
N ALA A 134 23.15 6.63 -17.68
CA ALA A 134 23.88 5.39 -17.82
C ALA A 134 24.82 5.16 -16.64
N GLU A 135 25.55 6.20 -16.24
CA GLU A 135 26.46 6.18 -15.10
C GLU A 135 25.73 5.73 -13.81
N TYR A 136 24.55 6.28 -13.54
CA TYR A 136 23.76 5.92 -12.37
C TYR A 136 23.32 4.46 -12.39
N LEU A 137 22.75 3.99 -13.49
CA LEU A 137 22.26 2.61 -13.61
C LEU A 137 23.40 1.59 -13.56
N ILE A 138 24.50 1.83 -14.28
CA ILE A 138 25.68 0.96 -14.28
C ILE A 138 26.27 0.88 -12.86
N ARG A 139 26.41 2.01 -12.17
CA ARG A 139 26.86 2.05 -10.77
C ARG A 139 25.91 1.26 -9.87
N ASN A 140 24.60 1.51 -9.95
CA ASN A 140 23.59 0.79 -9.17
C ASN A 140 23.67 -0.72 -9.37
N ILE A 141 23.72 -1.18 -10.62
CA ILE A 141 23.79 -2.61 -10.96
C ILE A 141 25.08 -3.20 -10.41
N ASN A 142 26.24 -2.59 -10.68
CA ASN A 142 27.53 -3.10 -10.20
C ASN A 142 27.55 -3.23 -8.66
N MET A 143 27.14 -2.17 -7.95
CA MET A 143 27.10 -2.18 -6.49
C MET A 143 26.08 -3.18 -5.93
N ALA A 144 24.94 -3.38 -6.60
CA ALA A 144 23.98 -4.40 -6.20
C ALA A 144 24.58 -5.82 -6.32
N PHE A 145 25.34 -6.11 -7.37
CA PHE A 145 26.04 -7.39 -7.52
C PHE A 145 27.14 -7.56 -6.45
N ASP A 146 27.89 -6.50 -6.14
CA ASP A 146 28.88 -6.54 -5.06
C ASP A 146 28.21 -6.83 -3.70
N ALA A 147 27.06 -6.22 -3.47
CA ALA A 147 26.24 -6.47 -2.28
C ALA A 147 25.65 -7.89 -2.26
N TRP A 148 25.25 -8.44 -3.41
CA TRP A 148 24.73 -9.81 -3.51
C TRP A 148 25.79 -10.88 -3.24
N ASN A 149 27.08 -10.54 -3.33
CA ASN A 149 28.18 -11.44 -2.93
C ASN A 149 28.38 -11.54 -1.40
N LYS A 150 27.67 -10.74 -0.59
CA LYS A 150 27.73 -10.82 0.87
C LYS A 150 27.24 -12.18 1.38
N PRO A 151 27.78 -12.72 2.50
CA PRO A 151 27.51 -14.10 2.88
C PRO A 151 26.02 -14.36 3.17
N TRP A 152 25.32 -13.42 3.81
CA TRP A 152 23.87 -13.50 4.06
C TRP A 152 22.98 -13.39 2.83
N ALA A 153 23.53 -13.05 1.65
CA ALA A 153 22.76 -12.89 0.41
C ALA A 153 22.86 -14.12 -0.51
N LYS A 154 23.77 -15.07 -0.20
CA LYS A 154 24.07 -16.25 -1.05
C LYS A 154 22.91 -17.22 -1.23
N HIS A 155 21.91 -17.17 -0.36
CA HIS A 155 20.72 -18.03 -0.46
C HIS A 155 19.75 -17.57 -1.55
N LEU A 156 19.89 -16.34 -2.05
CA LEU A 156 18.97 -15.74 -3.01
C LEU A 156 19.24 -16.26 -4.42
N ASN A 157 18.16 -16.56 -5.14
CA ASN A 157 18.23 -16.73 -6.60
C ASN A 157 18.19 -15.38 -7.32
N PHE A 158 18.42 -15.39 -8.64
CA PHE A 158 18.47 -14.17 -9.44
C PHE A 158 17.16 -13.36 -9.40
N ASN A 159 15.99 -14.01 -9.45
CA ASN A 159 14.71 -13.29 -9.39
C ASN A 159 14.50 -12.61 -8.03
N GLN A 160 14.88 -13.27 -6.94
CA GLN A 160 14.84 -12.67 -5.61
C GLN A 160 15.83 -11.50 -5.51
N PHE A 161 17.04 -11.63 -6.09
CA PHE A 161 17.97 -10.51 -6.19
C PHE A 161 17.37 -9.32 -6.95
N CYS A 162 16.73 -9.55 -8.10
CA CYS A 162 16.09 -8.54 -8.92
C CYS A 162 14.99 -7.76 -8.19
N GLU A 163 14.22 -8.42 -7.33
CA GLU A 163 13.12 -7.78 -6.59
C GLU A 163 13.56 -7.15 -5.25
N TYR A 164 14.47 -7.82 -4.53
CA TYR A 164 14.76 -7.49 -3.13
C TYR A 164 16.07 -6.76 -2.89
N ILE A 165 17.02 -6.78 -3.84
CA ILE A 165 18.33 -6.11 -3.69
C ILE A 165 18.58 -5.10 -4.81
N LEU A 166 18.41 -5.48 -6.08
CA LEU A 166 18.75 -4.72 -7.27
C LEU A 166 18.07 -3.34 -7.41
N PRO A 167 16.78 -3.15 -7.05
CA PRO A 167 16.08 -1.93 -7.44
C PRO A 167 16.65 -0.68 -6.77
N TYR A 168 16.82 0.37 -7.57
CA TYR A 168 17.35 1.67 -7.15
C TYR A 168 16.30 2.57 -6.47
N ARG A 169 15.03 2.18 -6.53
CA ARG A 169 13.86 2.93 -6.07
C ARG A 169 12.92 2.06 -5.23
N SER A 170 12.14 2.68 -4.36
CA SER A 170 11.13 2.06 -3.51
C SER A 170 9.71 2.63 -3.74
N THR A 171 9.58 3.96 -3.86
CA THR A 171 8.31 4.65 -4.12
C THR A 171 8.50 5.77 -5.14
N ASN A 172 8.09 7.00 -4.84
CA ASN A 172 8.15 8.15 -5.72
C ASN A 172 9.14 9.22 -5.22
N GLU A 173 10.23 8.81 -4.57
CA GLU A 173 11.35 9.63 -4.08
C GLU A 173 12.19 10.25 -5.23
N PRO A 174 13.02 11.28 -4.98
CA PRO A 174 14.03 11.71 -5.95
C PRO A 174 15.13 10.64 -6.16
N LEU A 175 15.73 10.61 -7.35
CA LEU A 175 16.89 9.75 -7.62
C LEU A 175 18.13 10.30 -6.90
N GLU A 176 18.71 9.48 -6.02
CA GLU A 176 19.92 9.81 -5.27
C GLU A 176 20.88 8.62 -5.25
N ASP A 177 22.18 8.89 -5.12
CA ASP A 177 23.22 7.85 -5.05
C ASP A 177 23.35 7.28 -3.62
N TRP A 178 22.25 6.73 -3.12
CA TRP A 178 22.16 6.22 -1.76
C TRP A 178 23.02 4.97 -1.53
N ARG A 179 23.27 4.15 -2.57
CA ARG A 179 24.07 2.92 -2.43
C ARG A 179 25.49 3.24 -2.00
N THR A 180 26.16 4.15 -2.68
CA THR A 180 27.54 4.54 -2.36
C THR A 180 27.66 4.97 -0.90
N LEU A 181 26.80 5.90 -0.48
CA LEU A 181 26.82 6.43 0.88
C LEU A 181 26.53 5.34 1.93
N LEU A 182 25.50 4.52 1.70
CA LEU A 182 25.03 3.58 2.71
C LEU A 182 25.87 2.30 2.78
N THR A 183 26.48 1.87 1.68
CA THR A 183 27.48 0.79 1.70
C THR A 183 28.69 1.20 2.54
N GLU A 184 29.18 2.44 2.42
CA GLU A 184 30.27 2.94 3.28
C GLU A 184 29.81 3.05 4.74
N LYS A 185 28.64 3.67 4.98
CA LYS A 185 28.08 3.87 6.32
C LYS A 185 27.92 2.57 7.11
N TYR A 186 27.52 1.49 6.44
CA TYR A 186 27.20 0.20 7.08
C TYR A 186 28.25 -0.89 6.85
N ALA A 187 29.44 -0.55 6.34
CA ALA A 187 30.54 -1.51 6.13
C ALA A 187 30.91 -2.32 7.39
N TRP A 188 30.73 -1.73 8.59
CA TRP A 188 31.01 -2.33 9.90
C TRP A 188 30.09 -3.50 10.29
N VAL A 189 28.95 -3.67 9.62
CA VAL A 189 27.97 -4.72 9.95
C VAL A 189 28.58 -6.11 9.82
N ASN A 190 29.42 -6.32 8.79
CA ASN A 190 30.15 -7.57 8.57
C ASN A 190 30.92 -8.04 9.82
N ASP A 191 31.51 -7.10 10.57
CA ASP A 191 32.37 -7.38 11.72
C ASP A 191 31.59 -7.51 13.03
N SER A 192 30.28 -7.21 13.00
CA SER A 192 29.41 -7.19 14.19
C SER A 192 28.52 -8.41 14.32
N MET A 193 28.40 -9.22 13.26
CA MET A 193 27.48 -10.35 13.20
C MET A 193 28.04 -11.60 13.88
N ALA A 194 27.17 -12.31 14.60
CA ALA A 194 27.45 -13.61 15.18
C ALA A 194 27.38 -14.74 14.12
N ASP A 195 26.32 -14.75 13.29
CA ASP A 195 26.25 -15.60 12.09
C ASP A 195 26.38 -14.73 10.83
N PRO A 196 27.52 -14.75 10.12
CA PRO A 196 27.71 -13.96 8.91
C PRO A 196 26.73 -14.32 7.77
N ASN A 197 26.03 -15.46 7.84
CA ASN A 197 25.07 -15.87 6.82
C ASN A 197 23.62 -15.55 7.18
N ASP A 198 23.33 -14.92 8.33
CA ASP A 198 21.94 -14.61 8.72
C ASP A 198 21.51 -13.21 8.21
N PRO A 199 20.63 -13.13 7.18
CA PRO A 199 20.13 -11.84 6.69
C PRO A 199 19.26 -11.12 7.72
N VAL A 200 18.57 -11.84 8.61
CA VAL A 200 17.75 -11.25 9.68
C VAL A 200 18.63 -10.58 10.73
N GLU A 201 19.76 -11.20 11.08
CA GLU A 201 20.75 -10.59 11.98
C GLU A 201 21.37 -9.33 11.36
N ALA A 202 21.82 -9.40 10.10
CA ALA A 202 22.34 -8.24 9.38
C ALA A 202 21.33 -7.07 9.38
N CYS A 203 20.06 -7.39 9.12
CA CYS A 203 18.97 -6.43 9.14
C CYS A 203 18.76 -5.81 10.54
N ARG A 204 18.88 -6.61 11.61
CA ARG A 204 18.77 -6.11 13.00
C ARG A 204 19.85 -5.08 13.30
N TRP A 205 21.10 -5.30 12.87
CA TRP A 205 22.21 -4.36 13.09
C TRP A 205 21.98 -3.01 12.43
N VAL A 206 21.66 -3.01 11.12
CA VAL A 206 21.37 -1.78 10.38
C VAL A 206 20.15 -1.06 10.95
N ASN A 207 19.08 -1.81 11.27
CA ASN A 207 17.86 -1.20 11.78
C ASN A 207 18.04 -0.61 13.19
N ASN A 208 18.90 -1.21 14.03
CA ASN A 208 19.25 -0.65 15.34
C ASN A 208 20.00 0.68 15.21
N ASP A 209 20.88 0.84 14.22
CA ASP A 209 21.48 2.14 13.93
C ASP A 209 20.41 3.16 13.53
N ILE A 210 19.53 2.82 12.57
CA ILE A 210 18.44 3.71 12.13
C ILE A 210 17.56 4.14 13.32
N LYS A 211 17.20 3.20 14.20
CA LYS A 211 16.45 3.47 15.45
C LYS A 211 17.15 4.47 16.37
N SER A 212 18.48 4.58 16.32
CA SER A 212 19.19 5.53 17.18
C SER A 212 18.93 6.98 16.77
N TRP A 213 18.71 7.25 15.47
CA TRP A 213 18.71 8.62 14.94
C TRP A 213 17.48 9.04 14.12
N PHE A 214 16.69 8.14 13.54
CA PHE A 214 15.50 8.49 12.75
C PHE A 214 14.20 8.28 13.54
N ARG A 215 13.21 9.16 13.40
CA ARG A 215 11.93 9.06 14.14
C ARG A 215 10.71 9.22 13.24
N PHE A 216 9.64 8.53 13.61
CA PHE A 216 8.34 8.76 13.00
C PHE A 216 7.82 10.17 13.33
N ASP A 217 7.29 10.86 12.33
CA ASP A 217 6.59 12.11 12.51
C ASP A 217 5.38 12.25 11.55
N PRO A 218 4.15 12.29 12.08
CA PRO A 218 2.94 12.34 11.26
C PRO A 218 2.75 13.68 10.52
N ARG A 219 3.53 14.72 10.80
CA ARG A 219 3.50 15.96 10.00
C ARG A 219 3.89 15.68 8.54
N TYR A 220 4.72 14.67 8.29
CA TYR A 220 5.17 14.30 6.96
C TYR A 220 4.10 13.68 6.06
N TYR A 221 2.91 13.35 6.58
CA TYR A 221 1.76 13.01 5.73
C TYR A 221 1.33 14.17 4.82
N GLU A 222 1.67 15.40 5.18
CA GLU A 222 1.44 16.59 4.33
C GLU A 222 2.71 17.10 3.67
N HIS A 223 3.80 16.33 3.69
CA HIS A 223 5.05 16.72 3.03
C HIS A 223 4.85 16.71 1.51
N ASN A 224 5.53 17.64 0.83
CA ASN A 224 5.34 17.89 -0.59
C ASN A 224 5.93 16.79 -1.50
N THR A 225 6.67 15.85 -0.95
CA THR A 225 7.38 14.80 -1.68
C THR A 225 7.52 13.57 -0.78
N ASP A 226 7.68 12.40 -1.40
CA ASP A 226 8.42 11.31 -0.74
C ASP A 226 9.86 11.79 -0.57
N GLN A 227 10.42 11.63 0.64
CA GLN A 227 11.71 12.23 0.94
C GLN A 227 12.86 11.51 0.18
N GLY A 228 13.87 12.28 -0.21
CA GLY A 228 15.17 11.74 -0.61
C GLY A 228 16.01 11.33 0.61
N LEU A 229 17.06 10.55 0.41
CA LEU A 229 17.98 10.16 1.49
C LEU A 229 18.70 11.39 2.06
N GLU A 230 19.12 12.34 1.24
CA GLU A 230 19.77 13.58 1.68
C GLU A 230 18.89 14.32 2.69
N GLU A 231 17.60 14.47 2.36
CA GLU A 231 16.62 15.10 3.23
C GLU A 231 16.45 14.30 4.53
N MET A 232 16.22 12.99 4.44
CA MET A 232 16.05 12.11 5.60
C MET A 232 17.25 12.17 6.55
N MET A 233 18.47 12.23 6.03
CA MET A 233 19.71 12.35 6.82
C MET A 233 19.81 13.70 7.55
N LYS A 234 19.29 14.77 6.94
CA LYS A 234 19.27 16.12 7.51
C LYS A 234 18.18 16.29 8.57
N VAL A 235 16.95 15.89 8.25
CA VAL A 235 15.77 16.15 9.10
C VAL A 235 15.51 15.04 10.12
N LYS A 236 15.97 13.82 9.83
CA LYS A 236 15.92 12.65 10.73
C LYS A 236 14.51 12.25 11.18
N MET A 237 13.51 12.66 10.42
CA MET A 237 12.10 12.46 10.70
C MET A 237 11.35 12.21 9.39
N GLY A 238 10.31 11.39 9.44
CA GLY A 238 9.48 11.06 8.27
C GLY A 238 8.25 10.24 8.65
N ARG A 239 7.36 10.01 7.68
CA ARG A 239 6.18 9.12 7.87
C ARG A 239 6.54 7.66 7.63
N CYS A 240 5.55 6.76 7.72
CA CYS A 240 5.81 5.33 7.59
C CYS A 240 6.46 4.97 6.24
N GLU A 241 6.06 5.60 5.14
CA GLU A 241 6.71 5.39 3.84
C GLU A 241 8.19 5.81 3.83
N ASP A 242 8.53 6.97 4.39
CA ASP A 242 9.91 7.46 4.47
C ASP A 242 10.79 6.52 5.32
N MET A 243 10.25 6.03 6.44
CA MET A 243 10.92 5.03 7.28
C MET A 243 11.16 3.72 6.53
N THR A 244 10.17 3.25 5.75
CA THR A 244 10.35 2.05 4.94
C THR A 244 11.39 2.24 3.84
N ASN A 245 11.42 3.42 3.21
CA ASN A 245 12.38 3.77 2.16
C ASN A 245 13.81 3.84 2.71
N LEU A 246 14.03 4.54 3.82
CA LEU A 246 15.34 4.61 4.47
C LEU A 246 15.89 3.22 4.82
N ALA A 247 15.03 2.35 5.38
CA ALA A 247 15.41 0.98 5.64
C ALA A 247 15.72 0.23 4.34
N ILE A 248 14.88 0.34 3.31
CA ILE A 248 15.12 -0.30 2.02
C ILE A 248 16.47 0.09 1.43
N TYR A 249 16.79 1.39 1.36
CA TYR A 249 18.08 1.85 0.85
C TYR A 249 19.24 1.26 1.66
N SER A 250 19.16 1.34 2.99
CA SER A 250 20.22 0.90 3.89
C SER A 250 20.47 -0.61 3.79
N MET A 251 19.39 -1.39 3.75
CA MET A 251 19.45 -2.85 3.66
C MET A 251 19.93 -3.31 2.28
N ARG A 252 19.37 -2.75 1.20
CA ARG A 252 19.76 -3.10 -0.18
C ARG A 252 21.20 -2.74 -0.49
N ALA A 253 21.71 -1.63 0.05
CA ALA A 253 23.13 -1.25 -0.08
C ALA A 253 24.08 -2.28 0.58
N MET A 254 23.58 -3.06 1.53
CA MET A 254 24.30 -4.15 2.21
C MET A 254 23.90 -5.54 1.71
N GLY A 255 23.12 -5.66 0.64
CA GLY A 255 22.72 -6.96 0.08
C GLY A 255 21.71 -7.71 0.94
N ILE A 256 21.03 -7.00 1.84
CA ILE A 256 19.98 -7.57 2.69
C ILE A 256 18.66 -7.52 1.90
N PRO A 257 17.99 -8.66 1.65
CA PRO A 257 16.89 -8.76 0.70
C PRO A 257 15.58 -8.22 1.28
N VAL A 258 15.27 -6.95 1.01
CA VAL A 258 14.07 -6.29 1.55
C VAL A 258 13.17 -5.64 0.50
N THR A 259 11.89 -5.59 0.82
CA THR A 259 10.88 -4.78 0.14
C THR A 259 9.91 -4.16 1.17
N SER A 260 8.82 -3.56 0.70
CA SER A 260 7.77 -3.00 1.53
C SER A 260 6.43 -3.64 1.21
N ASP A 261 5.70 -3.96 2.28
CA ASP A 261 4.29 -4.33 2.22
C ASP A 261 3.48 -3.16 2.79
N PHE A 262 2.23 -3.02 2.35
CA PHE A 262 1.34 -1.95 2.80
C PHE A 262 -0.12 -2.37 2.81
N THR A 263 -0.91 -1.70 3.64
CA THR A 263 -2.37 -1.70 3.51
C THR A 263 -2.81 -0.34 2.97
N PRO A 264 -3.64 -0.28 1.91
CA PRO A 264 -4.18 0.99 1.41
C PRO A 264 -4.96 1.74 2.50
N TYR A 265 -5.73 0.99 3.29
CA TYR A 265 -6.62 1.50 4.31
C TYR A 265 -6.79 0.46 5.41
N TRP A 266 -6.63 0.86 6.67
CA TRP A 266 -7.09 0.03 7.78
C TRP A 266 -8.61 -0.12 7.77
N ALA A 267 -9.11 -1.29 8.13
CA ALA A 267 -10.53 -1.61 8.04
C ALA A 267 -11.35 -1.17 9.26
N LYS A 268 -10.72 -1.08 10.45
CA LYS A 268 -11.37 -0.64 11.70
C LYS A 268 -10.75 0.62 12.34
N THR A 269 -9.81 1.26 11.66
CA THR A 269 -9.24 2.58 12.03
C THR A 269 -9.12 3.46 10.79
N GLY A 270 -8.75 4.73 10.95
CA GLY A 270 -8.38 5.61 9.82
C GLY A 270 -6.94 5.38 9.36
N ASN A 271 -6.59 6.00 8.23
CA ASN A 271 -5.26 6.02 7.60
C ASN A 271 -4.87 4.72 6.85
N ASN A 272 -3.74 4.80 6.13
CA ASN A 272 -3.02 3.69 5.52
C ASN A 272 -1.88 3.20 6.44
N HIS A 273 -1.07 2.25 5.98
CA HIS A 273 0.23 1.98 6.59
C HIS A 273 1.16 1.20 5.67
N ALA A 274 2.47 1.47 5.75
CA ALA A 274 3.53 0.72 5.09
C ALA A 274 4.56 0.21 6.11
N TRP A 275 5.09 -0.99 5.87
CA TRP A 275 6.15 -1.60 6.66
C TRP A 275 7.13 -2.36 5.76
N ASN A 276 8.22 -2.86 6.33
CA ASN A 276 9.24 -3.58 5.60
C ASN A 276 9.07 -5.10 5.75
N THR A 277 9.50 -5.82 4.72
CA THR A 277 9.64 -7.28 4.70
C THR A 277 11.06 -7.66 4.35
N ILE A 278 11.58 -8.72 4.97
CA ILE A 278 12.87 -9.34 4.64
C ILE A 278 12.67 -10.82 4.33
N LEU A 279 13.41 -11.33 3.33
CA LEU A 279 13.54 -12.77 3.11
C LEU A 279 14.60 -13.36 4.03
N ASN A 280 14.24 -14.39 4.80
CA ASN A 280 15.21 -15.16 5.58
C ASN A 280 15.92 -16.23 4.70
N ASN A 281 16.86 -16.98 5.27
CA ASN A 281 17.60 -18.04 4.58
C ASN A 281 16.72 -19.17 4.00
N GLU A 282 15.46 -19.30 4.43
CA GLU A 282 14.50 -20.27 3.90
C GLU A 282 13.60 -19.66 2.80
N GLY A 283 13.82 -18.39 2.44
CA GLY A 283 12.95 -17.64 1.53
C GLY A 283 11.61 -17.23 2.14
N LYS A 284 11.46 -17.30 3.46
CA LYS A 284 10.24 -16.86 4.16
C LYS A 284 10.32 -15.38 4.49
N VAL A 285 9.17 -14.73 4.41
CA VAL A 285 9.02 -13.32 4.77
C VAL A 285 8.98 -13.13 6.27
N VAL A 286 9.77 -12.19 6.77
CA VAL A 286 9.73 -11.69 8.14
C VAL A 286 9.47 -10.19 8.11
N ILE A 287 8.50 -9.72 8.88
CA ILE A 287 8.11 -8.30 8.90
C ILE A 287 8.90 -7.50 9.93
N PHE A 288 9.14 -6.23 9.62
CA PHE A 288 9.75 -5.26 10.53
C PHE A 288 9.32 -3.83 10.19
N MET A 289 9.75 -2.87 11.00
CA MET A 289 9.55 -1.44 10.71
C MET A 289 10.87 -0.70 10.82
N GLY A 290 11.33 -0.15 9.70
CA GLY A 290 12.52 0.69 9.62
C GLY A 290 12.54 1.76 10.71
N GLY A 291 13.58 1.83 11.53
CA GLY A 291 13.71 2.83 12.59
C GLY A 291 12.77 2.65 13.80
N GLU A 292 11.99 1.57 13.88
CA GLU A 292 11.09 1.31 15.02
C GLU A 292 11.25 -0.12 15.58
N SER A 293 10.97 -1.15 14.79
CA SER A 293 10.91 -2.54 15.27
C SER A 293 11.72 -3.48 14.38
N ASN A 294 12.38 -4.46 15.01
CA ASN A 294 13.26 -5.39 14.32
C ASN A 294 12.50 -6.56 13.67
N PRO A 295 13.10 -7.24 12.67
CA PRO A 295 12.47 -8.39 12.04
C PRO A 295 12.13 -9.49 13.04
N GLY A 296 10.85 -9.88 13.06
CA GLY A 296 10.33 -10.87 13.99
C GLY A 296 9.81 -10.29 15.31
N ASP A 297 10.09 -9.02 15.60
CA ASP A 297 9.61 -8.32 16.81
C ASP A 297 8.39 -7.41 16.50
N TYR A 298 8.20 -7.05 15.22
CA TYR A 298 7.09 -6.19 14.81
C TYR A 298 5.75 -6.93 14.79
N ARG A 299 4.69 -6.26 15.27
CA ARG A 299 3.34 -6.82 15.38
C ARG A 299 2.33 -5.82 14.82
N LEU A 300 1.51 -6.28 13.87
CA LEU A 300 0.46 -5.48 13.24
C LEU A 300 -0.91 -5.98 13.73
N ASN A 301 -1.39 -5.41 14.84
CA ASN A 301 -2.63 -5.84 15.48
C ASN A 301 -3.89 -5.22 14.84
N GLN A 302 -3.71 -4.21 13.98
CA GLN A 302 -4.80 -3.54 13.29
C GLN A 302 -5.46 -4.45 12.25
N VAL A 303 -6.77 -4.25 12.06
CA VAL A 303 -7.59 -5.04 11.13
C VAL A 303 -7.30 -4.63 9.68
N LYS A 304 -6.90 -5.61 8.86
CA LYS A 304 -6.51 -5.46 7.46
C LYS A 304 -7.61 -6.07 6.61
N ALA A 305 -8.08 -5.33 5.61
CA ALA A 305 -8.93 -5.92 4.56
C ALA A 305 -8.08 -6.46 3.40
N LYS A 306 -6.94 -5.81 3.14
CA LYS A 306 -5.94 -6.19 2.13
C LYS A 306 -4.54 -5.83 2.59
N VAL A 307 -3.57 -6.58 2.11
CA VAL A 307 -2.14 -6.29 2.19
C VAL A 307 -1.51 -6.53 0.83
N TYR A 308 -0.80 -5.53 0.31
CA TYR A 308 -0.07 -5.64 -0.94
C TYR A 308 1.43 -5.53 -0.69
N ARG A 309 2.22 -6.38 -1.34
CA ARG A 309 3.67 -6.29 -1.39
C ARG A 309 4.10 -5.53 -2.64
N LYS A 310 4.99 -4.56 -2.48
CA LYS A 310 5.57 -3.84 -3.61
C LYS A 310 6.61 -4.73 -4.30
N THR A 311 6.55 -4.75 -5.62
CA THR A 311 7.56 -5.32 -6.52
C THR A 311 8.21 -4.18 -7.30
N PHE A 312 9.35 -4.45 -7.92
CA PHE A 312 9.87 -3.59 -8.98
C PHE A 312 9.30 -4.00 -10.33
N ALA A 313 9.14 -5.30 -10.59
CA ALA A 313 8.54 -5.77 -11.82
C ALA A 313 7.05 -5.46 -11.89
N LYS A 314 6.59 -5.10 -13.09
CA LYS A 314 5.17 -4.98 -13.41
C LYS A 314 4.49 -6.35 -13.31
N GLN A 315 3.24 -6.35 -12.86
CA GLN A 315 2.33 -7.49 -12.91
C GLN A 315 1.24 -7.15 -13.93
N ASP A 316 1.15 -7.92 -15.01
CA ASP A 316 0.27 -7.63 -16.15
C ASP A 316 -1.22 -7.87 -15.81
N GLU A 317 -1.48 -8.61 -14.73
CA GLU A 317 -2.81 -8.89 -14.20
C GLU A 317 -3.34 -7.81 -13.23
N ASN A 318 -2.49 -6.86 -12.83
CA ASN A 318 -2.91 -5.77 -11.94
C ASN A 318 -3.81 -4.77 -12.65
N LEU A 319 -4.69 -4.12 -11.88
CA LEU A 319 -5.64 -3.13 -12.39
C LEU A 319 -4.97 -2.12 -13.34
N ALA A 320 -3.85 -1.54 -12.93
CA ALA A 320 -3.15 -0.52 -13.72
C ALA A 320 -2.73 -0.98 -15.13
N ALA A 321 -2.45 -2.28 -15.31
CA ALA A 321 -2.08 -2.85 -16.61
C ALA A 321 -3.31 -3.14 -17.49
N LEU A 322 -4.50 -3.19 -16.89
CA LEU A 322 -5.77 -3.49 -17.57
C LEU A 322 -6.59 -2.24 -17.90
N LEU A 323 -6.26 -1.09 -17.32
CA LEU A 323 -6.94 0.18 -17.57
C LEU A 323 -6.65 0.67 -18.99
N GLU A 324 -7.67 1.24 -19.63
CA GLU A 324 -7.49 1.97 -20.89
C GLU A 324 -6.91 3.37 -20.66
N GLU A 325 -6.36 3.95 -21.72
CA GLU A 325 -5.80 5.32 -21.66
C GLU A 325 -6.87 6.32 -21.20
N GLY A 326 -6.59 7.03 -20.11
CA GLY A 326 -7.49 8.03 -19.52
C GLY A 326 -8.50 7.47 -18.51
N GLU A 327 -8.60 6.14 -18.36
CA GLU A 327 -9.44 5.51 -17.34
C GLU A 327 -8.91 5.84 -15.93
N LYS A 328 -9.81 6.23 -15.03
CA LYS A 328 -9.44 6.59 -13.65
C LYS A 328 -9.68 5.39 -12.74
N ALA A 329 -8.76 5.18 -11.81
CA ALA A 329 -8.89 4.14 -10.79
C ALA A 329 -8.39 4.63 -9.41
N PRO A 330 -8.81 3.97 -8.32
CA PRO A 330 -8.41 4.35 -6.98
C PRO A 330 -6.89 4.26 -6.76
N LYS A 331 -6.29 5.35 -6.27
CA LYS A 331 -4.83 5.58 -6.19
C LYS A 331 -3.98 4.41 -5.69
N TYR A 332 -4.40 3.70 -4.64
CA TYR A 332 -3.55 2.68 -4.01
C TYR A 332 -3.55 1.34 -4.72
N ILE A 333 -4.62 1.01 -5.45
CA ILE A 333 -4.77 -0.23 -6.21
C ILE A 333 -4.54 -0.03 -7.71
N ASN A 334 -4.52 1.21 -8.18
CA ASN A 334 -4.02 1.58 -9.50
C ASN A 334 -2.47 1.58 -9.51
N ARG A 335 -1.88 0.39 -9.39
CA ARG A 335 -0.42 0.18 -9.43
C ARG A 335 -0.10 -1.08 -10.19
N SER A 336 0.91 -1.03 -11.05
CA SER A 336 1.35 -2.20 -11.82
C SER A 336 2.29 -3.11 -11.02
N SER A 337 3.04 -2.55 -10.07
CA SER A 337 4.15 -3.24 -9.38
C SER A 337 3.79 -3.60 -7.92
N ILE A 338 2.67 -4.30 -7.75
CA ILE A 338 2.22 -4.83 -6.44
C ILE A 338 1.70 -6.26 -6.58
N VAL A 339 1.77 -7.06 -5.52
CA VAL A 339 1.10 -8.36 -5.46
C VAL A 339 0.28 -8.48 -4.18
N ASP A 340 -0.88 -9.14 -4.25
CA ASP A 340 -1.71 -9.39 -3.07
C ASP A 340 -1.09 -10.50 -2.21
N VAL A 341 -0.78 -10.15 -0.97
CA VAL A 341 -0.19 -11.06 0.04
C VAL A 341 -1.06 -11.16 1.29
N THR A 342 -2.34 -10.78 1.19
CA THR A 342 -3.26 -10.70 2.34
C THR A 342 -3.32 -12.02 3.13
N SER A 343 -3.35 -13.16 2.43
CA SER A 343 -3.37 -14.50 3.04
C SER A 343 -2.10 -14.88 3.80
N GLU A 344 -0.98 -14.18 3.57
CA GLU A 344 0.24 -14.35 4.39
C GLU A 344 0.06 -13.74 5.79
N TYR A 345 -0.90 -12.82 5.96
CA TYR A 345 -1.09 -12.04 7.20
C TYR A 345 -2.32 -12.47 8.00
N ILE A 346 -3.41 -12.84 7.33
CA ILE A 346 -4.71 -13.09 7.95
C ILE A 346 -5.51 -14.16 7.19
N PRO A 347 -6.51 -14.80 7.81
CA PRO A 347 -7.53 -15.54 7.10
C PRO A 347 -8.29 -14.66 6.11
N VAL A 348 -8.65 -15.24 4.97
CA VAL A 348 -9.35 -14.55 3.88
C VAL A 348 -10.47 -15.41 3.31
N ALA A 349 -11.45 -14.78 2.68
CA ALA A 349 -12.46 -15.41 1.85
C ALA A 349 -12.69 -14.61 0.56
N ASP A 350 -13.11 -15.30 -0.50
CA ASP A 350 -13.57 -14.64 -1.71
C ASP A 350 -15.00 -14.16 -1.53
N VAL A 351 -15.31 -12.97 -2.03
CA VAL A 351 -16.66 -12.40 -2.01
C VAL A 351 -17.22 -12.43 -3.40
N GLU A 352 -18.17 -13.33 -3.62
CA GLU A 352 -18.96 -13.43 -4.85
C GLU A 352 -20.28 -12.67 -4.68
N LEU A 353 -20.57 -11.73 -5.59
CA LEU A 353 -21.85 -11.01 -5.57
C LEU A 353 -22.31 -10.62 -6.97
N THR A 354 -23.63 -10.45 -7.11
CA THR A 354 -24.24 -9.78 -8.26
C THR A 354 -24.52 -8.33 -7.87
N LEU A 355 -24.03 -7.37 -8.67
CA LEU A 355 -24.23 -5.95 -8.42
C LEU A 355 -25.73 -5.60 -8.51
N GLU A 356 -26.24 -4.88 -7.51
CA GLU A 356 -27.67 -4.55 -7.44
C GLU A 356 -28.03 -3.36 -8.35
N LYS A 357 -27.06 -2.48 -8.59
CA LYS A 357 -27.24 -1.30 -9.44
C LYS A 357 -26.80 -1.62 -10.86
N LYS A 358 -27.48 -1.02 -11.84
CA LYS A 358 -27.09 -1.13 -13.25
C LYS A 358 -25.66 -0.64 -13.41
N VAL A 359 -24.82 -1.46 -14.06
CA VAL A 359 -23.46 -1.09 -14.44
C VAL A 359 -23.52 0.12 -15.38
N PRO A 360 -22.85 1.23 -15.06
CA PRO A 360 -22.79 2.39 -15.94
C PRO A 360 -22.10 2.04 -17.26
N ASP A 361 -22.50 2.70 -18.34
CA ASP A 361 -21.97 2.39 -19.68
C ASP A 361 -20.46 2.66 -19.71
N GLY A 362 -19.68 1.66 -20.14
CA GLY A 362 -18.22 1.74 -20.23
C GLY A 362 -17.46 1.27 -18.99
N GLU A 363 -18.13 1.08 -17.84
CA GLU A 363 -17.50 0.57 -16.63
C GLU A 363 -17.23 -0.93 -16.76
N LYS A 364 -15.95 -1.33 -16.62
CA LYS A 364 -15.50 -2.73 -16.71
C LYS A 364 -15.17 -3.36 -15.37
N PHE A 365 -14.97 -2.52 -14.35
CA PHE A 365 -14.50 -2.94 -13.04
C PHE A 365 -15.46 -2.48 -11.95
N ALA A 366 -15.68 -3.35 -10.97
CA ALA A 366 -16.25 -2.95 -9.70
C ALA A 366 -15.16 -2.94 -8.64
N TYR A 367 -15.44 -2.20 -7.57
CA TYR A 367 -14.54 -2.03 -6.43
C TYR A 367 -15.25 -2.47 -5.16
N ILE A 368 -14.49 -2.99 -4.22
CA ILE A 368 -14.97 -3.24 -2.86
C ILE A 368 -14.25 -2.29 -1.90
N CYS A 369 -15.03 -1.63 -1.06
CA CYS A 369 -14.58 -0.54 -0.21
C CYS A 369 -14.57 -0.92 1.26
N VAL A 370 -13.63 -0.35 2.03
CA VAL A 370 -13.72 -0.28 3.49
C VAL A 370 -14.03 1.15 3.92
N PHE A 371 -14.69 1.30 5.07
CA PHE A 371 -14.88 2.63 5.65
C PHE A 371 -13.58 3.09 6.31
N ASN A 372 -13.02 4.24 5.94
CA ASN A 372 -11.77 4.77 6.48
C ASN A 372 -11.81 6.31 6.48
N THR A 373 -11.52 6.91 7.64
CA THR A 373 -11.51 8.38 7.83
C THR A 373 -12.81 9.07 7.34
N GLY A 374 -13.95 8.46 7.67
CA GLY A 374 -15.28 9.00 7.36
C GLY A 374 -15.77 8.79 5.92
N GLU A 375 -15.03 8.07 5.09
CA GLU A 375 -15.40 7.83 3.70
C GLU A 375 -15.29 6.33 3.37
N TRP A 376 -16.10 5.86 2.42
CA TRP A 376 -15.86 4.57 1.78
C TRP A 376 -14.68 4.71 0.82
N LYS A 377 -13.69 3.83 0.97
CA LYS A 377 -12.46 3.83 0.17
C LYS A 377 -12.27 2.47 -0.47
N ALA A 378 -12.16 2.45 -1.80
CA ALA A 378 -11.87 1.23 -2.56
C ALA A 378 -10.53 0.62 -2.11
N ILE A 379 -10.54 -0.68 -1.83
CA ILE A 379 -9.37 -1.43 -1.34
C ILE A 379 -9.00 -2.63 -2.21
N HIS A 380 -9.95 -3.12 -3.01
CA HIS A 380 -9.76 -4.17 -4.00
C HIS A 380 -10.75 -3.99 -5.15
N TRP A 381 -10.56 -4.75 -6.23
CA TRP A 381 -11.33 -4.63 -7.46
C TRP A 381 -11.60 -6.00 -8.09
N SER A 382 -12.52 -6.05 -9.05
CA SER A 382 -12.82 -7.22 -9.86
C SER A 382 -13.41 -6.78 -11.21
N SER A 383 -13.12 -7.51 -12.28
CA SER A 383 -13.82 -7.32 -13.55
C SER A 383 -15.29 -7.72 -13.43
N ILE A 384 -16.16 -7.00 -14.14
CA ILE A 384 -17.59 -7.26 -14.17
C ILE A 384 -17.90 -8.18 -15.35
N ASP A 385 -18.65 -9.25 -15.11
CA ASP A 385 -19.14 -10.12 -16.20
C ASP A 385 -20.42 -9.58 -16.86
N ASP A 386 -20.86 -10.24 -17.93
CA ASP A 386 -22.06 -9.84 -18.70
C ASP A 386 -23.37 -9.87 -17.88
N GLU A 387 -23.39 -10.58 -16.73
CA GLU A 387 -24.52 -10.67 -15.81
C GLU A 387 -24.40 -9.70 -14.63
N GLY A 388 -23.35 -8.88 -14.57
CA GLY A 388 -23.08 -7.97 -13.46
C GLY A 388 -22.54 -8.67 -12.22
N LYS A 389 -21.99 -9.88 -12.34
CA LYS A 389 -21.34 -10.60 -11.25
C LYS A 389 -19.87 -10.20 -11.16
N VAL A 390 -19.38 -10.24 -9.92
CA VAL A 390 -18.00 -9.92 -9.56
C VAL A 390 -17.52 -10.87 -8.48
N ILE A 391 -16.21 -11.11 -8.46
CA ILE A 391 -15.54 -11.90 -7.42
C ILE A 391 -14.38 -11.08 -6.86
N PHE A 392 -14.55 -10.57 -5.65
CA PHE A 392 -13.46 -9.92 -4.93
C PHE A 392 -12.69 -10.98 -4.16
N THR A 393 -11.53 -11.36 -4.68
CA THR A 393 -10.72 -12.45 -4.12
C THR A 393 -10.06 -12.04 -2.80
N GLY A 394 -9.77 -12.99 -1.91
CA GLY A 394 -8.84 -12.85 -0.79
C GLY A 394 -9.15 -11.70 0.18
N MET A 395 -10.42 -11.49 0.55
CA MET A 395 -10.86 -10.41 1.44
C MET A 395 -10.72 -10.79 2.91
N GLY A 396 -10.24 -9.87 3.75
CA GLY A 396 -10.19 -10.05 5.19
C GLY A 396 -11.57 -10.20 5.85
N LEU A 397 -11.64 -11.00 6.91
CA LEU A 397 -12.89 -11.33 7.61
C LEU A 397 -13.20 -10.36 8.77
N ASP A 398 -14.46 -10.38 9.24
CA ASP A 398 -15.00 -9.52 10.30
C ASP A 398 -14.90 -8.01 9.97
N ILE A 399 -15.24 -7.65 8.72
CA ILE A 399 -15.09 -6.29 8.17
C ILE A 399 -16.36 -5.87 7.44
N ALA A 400 -16.75 -4.61 7.62
CA ALA A 400 -17.80 -3.97 6.83
C ALA A 400 -17.25 -3.53 5.46
N TYR A 401 -17.92 -3.99 4.41
CA TYR A 401 -17.59 -3.71 3.01
C TYR A 401 -18.76 -3.04 2.29
N LEU A 402 -18.43 -2.31 1.22
CA LEU A 402 -19.40 -1.73 0.27
C LEU A 402 -18.92 -1.98 -1.17
N PRO A 403 -19.69 -2.69 -2.02
CA PRO A 403 -19.40 -2.76 -3.44
C PRO A 403 -19.76 -1.43 -4.12
N ALA A 404 -18.91 -0.96 -5.02
CA ALA A 404 -19.02 0.35 -5.63
C ALA A 404 -18.42 0.40 -7.05
N PHE A 405 -18.87 1.37 -7.84
CA PHE A 405 -18.20 1.86 -9.04
C PHE A 405 -17.27 3.03 -8.68
N TYR A 406 -16.33 3.36 -9.58
CA TYR A 406 -15.42 4.49 -9.43
C TYR A 406 -15.59 5.50 -10.56
N ILE A 407 -16.60 6.36 -10.43
CA ILE A 407 -17.03 7.25 -11.51
C ILE A 407 -16.48 8.66 -11.24
N ASP A 408 -15.73 9.20 -12.21
CA ASP A 408 -15.15 10.55 -12.14
C ASP A 408 -14.33 10.83 -10.87
N GLY A 409 -13.67 9.81 -10.33
CA GLY A 409 -12.89 9.93 -9.10
C GLY A 409 -13.68 9.70 -7.81
N ASN A 410 -14.97 9.39 -7.90
CA ASN A 410 -15.87 9.24 -6.77
C ASN A 410 -16.33 7.79 -6.60
N ILE A 411 -16.52 7.38 -5.34
CA ILE A 411 -17.10 6.08 -4.99
C ILE A 411 -18.61 6.19 -5.10
N VAL A 412 -19.20 5.40 -6.00
CA VAL A 412 -20.64 5.32 -6.22
C VAL A 412 -21.13 3.93 -5.82
N PRO A 413 -22.01 3.78 -4.80
CA PRO A 413 -22.47 2.47 -4.35
C PRO A 413 -23.07 1.63 -5.48
N ALA A 414 -22.64 0.38 -5.60
CA ALA A 414 -23.12 -0.59 -6.57
C ALA A 414 -24.02 -1.67 -5.92
N GLY A 415 -24.19 -1.60 -4.60
CA GLY A 415 -25.04 -2.48 -3.81
C GLY A 415 -25.07 -2.04 -2.35
N LYS A 416 -25.64 -2.90 -1.49
CA LYS A 416 -25.75 -2.64 -0.05
C LYS A 416 -24.43 -2.94 0.68
N PRO A 417 -24.12 -2.22 1.78
CA PRO A 417 -23.04 -2.61 2.64
C PRO A 417 -23.36 -3.92 3.37
N PHE A 418 -22.32 -4.70 3.63
CA PHE A 418 -22.41 -5.96 4.35
C PHE A 418 -21.19 -6.15 5.25
N ILE A 419 -21.34 -6.99 6.26
CA ILE A 419 -20.22 -7.47 7.08
C ILE A 419 -19.84 -8.84 6.52
N LEU A 420 -18.59 -9.01 6.10
CA LEU A 420 -18.05 -10.34 5.81
C LEU A 420 -17.68 -10.97 7.15
N ASP A 421 -18.41 -12.00 7.57
CA ASP A 421 -18.23 -12.60 8.89
C ASP A 421 -16.99 -13.52 8.96
N ASN A 422 -16.76 -14.16 10.11
CA ASN A 422 -15.61 -15.05 10.30
C ASN A 422 -15.70 -16.39 9.53
N ASN A 423 -16.86 -16.72 8.96
CA ASN A 423 -17.05 -17.88 8.09
C ASN A 423 -16.88 -17.53 6.61
N GLY A 424 -16.77 -16.24 6.28
CA GLY A 424 -16.77 -15.76 4.89
C GLY A 424 -18.17 -15.49 4.35
N ASP A 425 -19.20 -15.44 5.20
CA ASP A 425 -20.57 -15.16 4.78
C ASP A 425 -20.86 -13.65 4.82
N ALA A 426 -21.54 -13.14 3.79
CA ALA A 426 -21.95 -11.74 3.72
C ALA A 426 -23.25 -11.49 4.50
N VAL A 427 -23.16 -10.75 5.61
CA VAL A 427 -24.31 -10.34 6.43
C VAL A 427 -24.67 -8.89 6.13
N TYR A 428 -25.78 -8.68 5.42
CA TYR A 428 -26.20 -7.35 4.96
C TYR A 428 -26.79 -6.50 6.09
N ALA A 429 -26.35 -5.24 6.16
CA ALA A 429 -26.98 -4.24 7.00
C ALA A 429 -28.16 -3.61 6.23
N LYS A 430 -29.39 -3.90 6.66
CA LYS A 430 -30.62 -3.43 6.00
C LYS A 430 -31.46 -2.62 6.98
N PRO A 431 -31.74 -1.33 6.69
CA PRO A 431 -32.62 -0.54 7.53
C PRO A 431 -34.05 -1.09 7.48
N ASP A 432 -34.64 -1.30 8.65
CA ASP A 432 -36.04 -1.65 8.86
C ASP A 432 -36.76 -0.47 9.54
N THR A 433 -37.61 0.21 8.77
CA THR A 433 -38.40 1.35 9.21
C THR A 433 -39.75 0.94 9.83
N GLU A 434 -40.20 -0.29 9.60
CA GLU A 434 -41.44 -0.84 10.16
C GLU A 434 -41.25 -1.27 11.61
N ASN A 435 -40.05 -1.75 11.96
CA ASN A 435 -39.67 -2.15 13.31
C ASN A 435 -38.53 -1.27 13.84
N PRO A 436 -38.78 0.01 14.16
CA PRO A 436 -37.73 0.90 14.59
C PRO A 436 -37.27 0.60 16.03
N CYS A 437 -36.05 0.99 16.36
CA CYS A 437 -35.44 0.84 17.67
C CYS A 437 -35.14 2.19 18.34
N THR A 438 -34.69 2.12 19.59
CA THR A 438 -34.10 3.28 20.30
C THR A 438 -32.61 3.02 20.51
N LEU A 439 -31.78 3.97 20.11
CA LEU A 439 -30.33 3.93 20.32
C LEU A 439 -29.95 4.84 21.49
N GLU A 440 -29.19 4.31 22.45
CA GLU A 440 -28.59 5.09 23.54
C GLU A 440 -27.07 5.12 23.36
N LEU A 441 -26.55 6.27 22.92
CA LEU A 441 -25.14 6.41 22.55
C LEU A 441 -24.38 7.23 23.59
N ILE A 442 -23.27 6.67 24.10
CA ILE A 442 -22.44 7.31 25.14
C ILE A 442 -21.03 7.66 24.65
N SER A 443 -20.65 7.20 23.48
CA SER A 443 -19.29 7.38 22.95
C SER A 443 -19.22 7.29 21.43
N THR A 444 -18.12 7.78 20.88
CA THR A 444 -17.63 7.51 19.53
C THR A 444 -16.17 7.02 19.62
N THR A 445 -15.42 7.09 18.53
CA THR A 445 -14.01 6.75 18.45
C THR A 445 -13.16 7.95 18.03
N LYS A 446 -11.89 7.98 18.46
CA LYS A 446 -10.85 8.83 17.88
C LYS A 446 -9.67 7.99 17.40
N ARG A 447 -8.92 8.52 16.43
CA ARG A 447 -7.63 7.97 16.03
C ARG A 447 -6.59 8.33 17.09
N ILE A 448 -5.76 7.37 17.45
CA ILE A 448 -4.56 7.56 18.27
C ILE A 448 -3.35 7.01 17.53
N THR A 449 -2.33 7.84 17.41
CA THR A 449 -1.05 7.49 16.78
C THR A 449 -0.01 7.47 17.90
N LYS A 450 0.39 6.29 18.35
CA LYS A 450 1.43 6.15 19.40
C LYS A 450 2.82 5.97 18.79
N ASN A 451 2.90 5.21 17.69
CA ASN A 451 4.10 5.00 16.89
C ASN A 451 3.72 5.14 15.39
N THR A 452 4.38 4.39 14.49
CA THR A 452 4.05 4.36 13.05
C THR A 452 2.67 3.78 12.73
N THR A 453 2.04 3.04 13.66
CA THR A 453 0.71 2.44 13.45
C THR A 453 -0.40 3.19 14.17
N ASP A 454 -1.51 3.36 13.48
CA ASP A 454 -2.72 3.97 14.03
C ASP A 454 -3.58 2.96 14.78
N ASN A 455 -4.23 3.43 15.84
CA ASN A 455 -5.25 2.69 16.59
C ASN A 455 -6.48 3.58 16.79
N ILE A 456 -7.56 2.97 17.26
CA ILE A 456 -8.75 3.68 17.73
C ILE A 456 -8.87 3.59 19.25
N GLU A 457 -9.37 4.65 19.86
CA GLU A 457 -9.75 4.68 21.26
C GLU A 457 -11.20 5.13 21.38
N LYS A 458 -11.94 4.52 22.31
CA LYS A 458 -13.29 4.95 22.68
C LYS A 458 -13.23 6.34 23.34
N VAL A 459 -14.08 7.25 22.88
CA VAL A 459 -14.18 8.61 23.42
C VAL A 459 -15.60 8.88 23.84
N PHE A 460 -15.81 9.15 25.12
CA PHE A 460 -17.11 9.54 25.63
C PHE A 460 -17.57 10.86 25.02
N LEU A 461 -18.88 10.97 24.80
CA LEU A 461 -19.46 12.19 24.23
C LEU A 461 -19.21 13.37 25.15
N LYS A 462 -18.68 14.46 24.60
CA LYS A 462 -18.28 15.63 25.38
C LYS A 462 -19.47 16.53 25.63
N GLU A 463 -19.68 16.94 26.88
CA GLU A 463 -20.78 17.81 27.29
C GLU A 463 -20.80 19.14 26.52
N GLY A 464 -21.99 19.59 26.11
CA GLY A 464 -22.18 20.82 25.37
C GLY A 464 -21.84 20.73 23.88
N GLU A 465 -21.30 19.61 23.40
CA GLU A 465 -21.05 19.38 21.97
C GLU A 465 -22.27 18.77 21.27
N THR A 466 -22.38 19.00 19.96
CA THR A 466 -23.49 18.50 19.14
C THR A 466 -23.00 17.35 18.28
N TYR A 467 -23.79 16.28 18.28
CA TYR A 467 -23.54 15.09 17.47
C TYR A 467 -24.71 14.83 16.54
N GLU A 468 -24.41 14.27 15.38
CA GLU A 468 -25.37 13.91 14.35
C GLU A 468 -25.29 12.41 14.09
N LEU A 469 -26.45 11.75 14.15
CA LEU A 469 -26.59 10.33 13.84
C LEU A 469 -27.00 10.18 12.37
N PHE A 470 -26.28 9.32 11.66
CA PHE A 470 -26.60 8.88 10.32
C PHE A 470 -26.93 7.38 10.31
N PHE A 471 -27.78 6.97 9.37
CA PHE A 471 -27.92 5.57 8.98
C PHE A 471 -27.74 5.44 7.47
N TRP A 472 -27.33 4.25 7.02
CA TRP A 472 -27.14 3.97 5.61
C TRP A 472 -28.42 3.46 4.95
N ASP A 473 -28.83 4.10 3.87
CA ASP A 473 -29.87 3.65 2.94
C ASP A 473 -29.56 4.23 1.54
N ASP A 474 -28.82 3.46 0.74
CA ASP A 474 -28.20 3.91 -0.54
C ASP A 474 -27.37 5.21 -0.44
N GLY A 475 -26.91 5.52 0.77
CA GLY A 475 -26.19 6.74 1.13
C GLY A 475 -26.37 7.07 2.61
N TRP A 476 -25.59 8.02 3.12
CA TRP A 476 -25.73 8.48 4.50
C TRP A 476 -26.93 9.41 4.64
N ILE A 477 -27.96 8.96 5.36
CA ILE A 477 -29.14 9.76 5.70
C ILE A 477 -29.01 10.27 7.14
N SER A 478 -29.09 11.60 7.31
CA SER A 478 -29.14 12.20 8.65
C SER A 478 -30.45 11.83 9.34
N PHE A 479 -30.34 11.15 10.47
CA PHE A 479 -31.47 10.87 11.35
C PHE A 479 -31.80 12.09 12.22
N GLY A 480 -30.76 12.77 12.72
CA GLY A 480 -30.93 14.00 13.49
C GLY A 480 -29.73 14.40 14.33
N LYS A 481 -29.78 15.64 14.83
CA LYS A 481 -28.74 16.26 15.66
C LYS A 481 -29.20 16.35 17.11
N LYS A 482 -28.31 16.04 18.06
CA LYS A 482 -28.55 16.23 19.49
C LYS A 482 -27.33 16.83 20.19
N LYS A 483 -27.60 17.76 21.10
CA LYS A 483 -26.58 18.33 21.99
C LYS A 483 -26.49 17.49 23.26
N THR A 484 -25.28 17.17 23.69
CA THR A 484 -25.02 16.42 24.91
C THR A 484 -25.28 17.28 26.15
N GLY A 485 -25.84 16.67 27.19
CA GLY A 485 -26.14 17.33 28.47
C GLY A 485 -25.89 16.42 29.68
N GLY A 486 -24.81 15.62 29.64
CA GLY A 486 -24.41 14.72 30.73
C GLY A 486 -25.16 13.38 30.80
N LYS A 487 -26.03 13.07 29.82
CA LYS A 487 -26.73 11.78 29.66
C LYS A 487 -26.40 11.15 28.30
N PRO A 488 -26.62 9.83 28.12
CA PRO A 488 -26.56 9.21 26.79
C PRO A 488 -27.41 9.97 25.77
N LEU A 489 -26.94 10.05 24.53
CA LEU A 489 -27.75 10.54 23.43
C LEU A 489 -28.74 9.45 23.03
N GLU A 490 -29.99 9.65 23.41
CA GLU A 490 -31.09 8.77 23.06
C GLU A 490 -31.67 9.19 21.70
N PHE A 491 -31.69 8.31 20.71
CA PHE A 491 -32.39 8.51 19.44
C PHE A 491 -33.53 7.48 19.34
N LYS A 492 -34.78 7.94 19.38
CA LYS A 492 -35.97 7.08 19.31
C LYS A 492 -36.44 6.93 17.87
N ASN A 493 -37.08 5.81 17.57
CA ASN A 493 -37.66 5.50 16.26
C ASN A 493 -36.62 5.46 15.12
N VAL A 494 -35.41 4.99 15.42
CA VAL A 494 -34.34 4.81 14.43
C VAL A 494 -34.61 3.52 13.65
N PRO A 495 -34.42 3.46 12.32
CA PRO A 495 -34.57 2.21 11.57
C PRO A 495 -33.66 1.13 12.16
N SER A 496 -34.17 -0.06 12.47
CA SER A 496 -33.35 -1.15 13.03
C SER A 496 -32.56 -1.88 11.93
N GLY A 497 -31.58 -2.72 12.29
CA GLY A 497 -30.79 -3.51 11.33
C GLY A 497 -29.86 -2.73 10.39
N ALA A 498 -29.82 -1.39 10.52
CA ALA A 498 -29.06 -0.52 9.64
C ALA A 498 -27.57 -0.44 10.05
N LEU A 499 -26.75 0.07 9.13
CA LEU A 499 -25.41 0.55 9.42
C LEU A 499 -25.50 2.02 9.87
N TYR A 500 -24.92 2.35 11.01
CA TYR A 500 -25.00 3.68 11.61
C TYR A 500 -23.64 4.37 11.67
N TRP A 501 -23.68 5.70 11.76
CA TRP A 501 -22.49 6.53 11.97
C TRP A 501 -22.82 7.75 12.83
N LEU A 502 -22.14 7.91 13.96
CA LEU A 502 -22.33 9.04 14.88
C LEU A 502 -21.12 9.98 14.81
N ILE A 503 -21.33 11.21 14.35
CA ILE A 503 -20.26 12.20 14.16
C ILE A 503 -20.41 13.41 15.06
N ASN A 504 -19.30 14.02 15.45
CA ASN A 504 -19.31 15.35 16.04
C ASN A 504 -19.48 16.40 14.93
N THR A 505 -20.37 17.38 15.09
CA THR A 505 -20.64 18.36 14.02
C THR A 505 -19.52 19.39 13.82
N LYS A 506 -18.51 19.42 14.70
CA LYS A 506 -17.33 20.27 14.50
C LYS A 506 -16.54 19.85 13.26
N PRO A 507 -15.98 20.80 12.48
CA PRO A 507 -15.02 20.47 11.43
C PRO A 507 -13.81 19.77 12.03
N ALA A 508 -13.30 18.76 11.32
CA ALA A 508 -12.07 18.07 11.66
C ALA A 508 -11.40 17.61 10.37
N LYS A 509 -10.07 17.78 10.28
CA LYS A 509 -9.25 17.28 9.16
C LYS A 509 -9.52 15.80 8.87
N ASP A 510 -9.55 14.99 9.92
CA ASP A 510 -9.84 13.57 9.87
C ASP A 510 -11.19 13.31 10.58
N ARG A 511 -12.05 12.47 10.01
CA ARG A 511 -13.30 11.98 10.63
C ARG A 511 -13.06 10.58 11.23
N PRO A 512 -12.49 10.47 12.44
CA PRO A 512 -12.08 9.18 13.01
C PRO A 512 -13.24 8.35 13.57
N GLU A 513 -14.45 8.91 13.62
CA GLU A 513 -15.64 8.22 14.08
C GLU A 513 -15.93 7.00 13.18
N ARG A 514 -16.14 5.83 13.79
CA ARG A 514 -16.39 4.58 13.07
C ARG A 514 -17.87 4.31 12.88
N ILE A 515 -18.17 3.66 11.76
CA ILE A 515 -19.47 3.00 11.53
C ILE A 515 -19.66 1.86 12.53
N PHE A 516 -20.91 1.54 12.82
CA PHE A 516 -21.28 0.45 13.72
C PHE A 516 -22.65 -0.14 13.35
N VAL A 517 -22.90 -1.36 13.80
CA VAL A 517 -24.23 -1.98 13.79
C VAL A 517 -24.72 -2.20 15.22
N PHE A 518 -26.02 -2.38 15.41
CA PHE A 518 -26.59 -2.83 16.68
C PHE A 518 -27.00 -4.29 16.57
N THR A 519 -26.50 -5.12 17.47
CA THR A 519 -26.93 -6.51 17.55
C THR A 519 -28.36 -6.59 18.09
N ASN A 520 -29.01 -7.74 17.88
CA ASN A 520 -30.32 -8.05 18.47
C ASN A 520 -30.32 -8.01 20.01
N LYS A 521 -29.14 -7.95 20.65
CA LYS A 521 -28.96 -7.81 22.11
C LYS A 521 -28.79 -6.35 22.56
N GLY A 522 -28.84 -5.39 21.64
CA GLY A 522 -28.66 -3.97 21.94
C GLY A 522 -27.19 -3.56 22.10
N GLU A 523 -26.24 -4.36 21.62
CA GLU A 523 -24.82 -4.04 21.69
C GLU A 523 -24.33 -3.38 20.39
N GLN A 524 -23.55 -2.31 20.54
CA GLN A 524 -22.82 -1.68 19.44
C GLN A 524 -21.63 -2.54 19.04
N VAL A 525 -21.53 -2.91 17.76
CA VAL A 525 -20.43 -3.71 17.18
C VAL A 525 -19.80 -3.00 16.01
#